data_AF-X1JLU8-F1
#
_entry.id   AF-X1JLU8-F1
#
_cell.length_a   1.000
_cell.length_b   1.000
_cell.length_c   1.000
_cell.angle_alpha   90.00
_cell.angle_beta   90.00
_cell.angle_gamma   90.00
#
_symmetry.space_group_name_H-M   'P 1'
#
loop_
_entity.id
_entity.type
_entity.pdbx_description
1 polymer ?
#
loop_
_entity_poly.entity_id
_entity_poly.type
_entity_poly.pdbx_seq_one_letter_code
_entity_poly.pdbx_strand_id
1 'polypeptide(L)' 'VIDFNQVTEELGKLNLPAKMTEYYQRMWDLELRSRSNKPTKSELMAFLRKEVINRDTWHTEMQGLGYPERYISWYAETI' A
#
# COMPACT_ATOMS: atom_id res chain seq x y z
N VAL A 1 -2.79 14.32 -5.91
CA VAL A 1 -1.74 13.87 -4.95
C VAL A 1 -1.09 15.12 -4.44
N ILE A 2 -1.07 15.31 -3.11
CA ILE A 2 -0.43 16.47 -2.49
C ILE A 2 1.08 16.29 -2.62
N ASP A 3 1.81 17.33 -3.03
CA ASP A 3 3.26 17.28 -3.15
C ASP A 3 3.97 17.67 -1.83
N PHE A 4 5.29 17.49 -1.79
CA PHE A 4 6.09 17.73 -0.58
C PHE A 4 6.03 19.19 -0.09
N ASN A 5 5.91 20.15 -1.01
CA ASN A 5 5.86 21.56 -0.66
C ASN A 5 4.53 21.92 -0.02
N GLN A 6 3.42 21.39 -0.54
CA GLN A 6 2.10 21.56 0.06
C GLN A 6 2.02 20.94 1.46
N VAL A 7 2.63 19.79 1.69
CA VAL A 7 2.70 19.18 3.05
C VAL A 7 3.48 20.06 4.01
N THR A 8 4.61 20.62 3.55
CA THR A 8 5.41 21.55 4.37
C THR A 8 4.60 22.79 4.75
N GLU A 9 3.85 23.33 3.80
CA GLU A 9 3.01 24.51 4.00
C GLU A 9 1.88 24.25 5.00
N GLU A 10 1.18 23.11 4.89
CA GLU A 10 0.13 22.72 5.82
C GLU A 10 0.67 22.44 7.24
N LEU A 11 1.82 21.77 7.36
CA LEU A 11 2.47 21.58 8.66
C LEU A 11 2.95 22.91 9.26
N GLY A 12 3.39 23.85 8.42
CA GLY A 12 3.78 25.20 8.83
C GLY A 12 2.61 25.99 9.44
N LYS A 13 1.39 25.82 8.94
CA LYS A 13 0.17 26.46 9.48
C LYS A 13 -0.16 26.03 10.92
N LEU A 14 0.31 24.86 11.34
CA LEU A 14 0.09 24.33 12.69
C LEU A 14 1.04 24.93 13.74
N ASN A 15 1.98 25.78 13.33
CA ASN A 15 2.96 26.45 14.20
C ASN A 15 3.65 25.49 15.20
N LEU A 16 3.96 24.28 14.71
CA LEU A 16 4.57 23.23 15.52
C LEU A 16 6.07 23.50 15.71
N PRO A 17 6.67 23.01 16.81
CA PRO A 17 8.12 23.01 16.95
C PRO A 17 8.78 22.28 15.77
N ALA A 18 9.91 22.79 15.28
CA ALA A 18 10.60 22.26 14.09
C ALA A 18 10.82 20.73 14.14
N LYS A 19 11.17 20.20 15.31
CA LYS A 19 11.35 18.76 15.55
C LYS A 19 10.07 17.93 15.30
N MET A 20 8.89 18.48 15.60
CA MET A 20 7.61 17.83 15.35
C MET A 20 7.25 17.90 13.86
N THR A 21 7.53 19.03 13.20
CA THR A 21 7.35 19.17 11.74
C THR A 21 8.19 18.15 10.97
N GLU A 22 9.47 18.01 11.30
CA GLU A 22 10.36 17.01 10.72
C GLU A 22 9.84 15.58 10.95
N TYR A 23 9.31 15.30 12.15
CA TYR A 23 8.73 14.01 12.48
C TYR A 23 7.52 13.69 11.60
N TYR A 24 6.53 14.60 11.51
CA TYR A 24 5.33 14.38 10.71
C TYR A 24 5.62 14.31 9.21
N GLN A 25 6.57 15.10 8.74
CA GLN A 25 6.99 15.07 7.34
C GLN A 25 7.68 13.76 6.98
N ARG A 26 8.52 13.24 7.87
CA ARG A 26 9.14 11.92 7.72
C ARG A 26 8.11 10.80 7.74
N MET A 27 7.12 10.87 8.65
CA MET A 27 6.02 9.91 8.72
C MET A 27 5.19 9.92 7.44
N TRP A 28 4.85 11.09 6.92
CA TRP A 28 4.11 11.24 5.67
C TRP A 28 4.86 10.66 4.46
N ASP A 29 6.17 10.95 4.33
CA ASP A 29 6.99 10.41 3.24
C ASP A 29 7.10 8.87 3.33
N LEU A 30 7.24 8.33 4.56
CA LEU A 30 7.18 6.89 4.81
C LEU A 30 5.84 6.28 4.38
N GLU A 31 4.73 6.91 4.75
CA GLU A 31 3.40 6.45 4.34
C GLU A 31 3.22 6.52 2.83
N LEU A 32 3.64 7.62 2.20
CA LEU A 32 3.54 7.78 0.75
C LEU A 32 4.35 6.72 0.00
N ARG A 33 5.58 6.43 0.45
CA ARG A 33 6.42 5.37 -0.13
C ARG A 33 5.87 3.97 0.17
N SER A 34 5.26 3.77 1.34
CA SER A 34 4.60 2.51 1.70
C SER A 34 3.35 2.24 0.87
N ARG A 35 2.69 3.30 0.37
CA ARG A 35 1.66 3.24 -0.68
C ARG A 35 2.31 3.02 -2.05
N SER A 36 3.11 1.97 -2.17
CA SER A 36 3.40 1.38 -3.47
C SER A 36 2.04 0.99 -4.04
N ASN A 37 1.70 1.45 -5.26
CA ASN A 37 0.45 1.08 -5.93
C ASN A 37 0.49 -0.44 -6.22
N LYS A 38 0.15 -1.24 -5.21
CA LYS A 38 0.02 -2.67 -5.33
C LYS A 38 -1.29 -2.97 -6.06
N PRO A 39 -1.31 -3.97 -6.95
CA PRO A 39 -2.55 -4.45 -7.52
C PRO A 39 -3.54 -4.80 -6.40
N THR A 40 -4.80 -4.44 -6.58
CA THR A 40 -5.89 -4.85 -5.70
C THR A 40 -6.10 -6.36 -5.79
N LYS A 41 -6.77 -6.93 -4.79
CA LYS A 41 -7.20 -8.34 -4.82
C LYS A 41 -7.90 -8.71 -6.14
N SER A 42 -8.81 -7.85 -6.61
CA SER A 42 -9.57 -8.11 -7.85
C SER A 42 -8.66 -8.15 -9.08
N GLU A 43 -7.66 -7.27 -9.13
CA GLU A 43 -6.65 -7.27 -10.20
C GLU A 43 -5.75 -8.51 -10.11
N LEU A 44 -5.28 -8.89 -8.92
CA LEU A 44 -4.49 -10.12 -8.72
C LEU A 44 -5.27 -11.37 -9.15
N MET A 45 -6.56 -11.47 -8.80
CA MET A 45 -7.43 -12.55 -9.25
C MET A 45 -7.60 -12.55 -10.77
N ALA A 46 -7.72 -11.38 -11.38
CA ALA A 46 -7.81 -11.25 -12.84
C ALA A 46 -6.49 -11.64 -13.52
N PHE A 47 -5.33 -11.30 -12.95
CA PHE A 47 -4.02 -11.69 -13.46
C PHE A 47 -3.82 -13.20 -13.37
N LEU A 48 -4.22 -13.82 -12.26
CA LEU A 48 -4.13 -15.28 -12.10
C LEU A 48 -5.05 -16.02 -13.10
N ARG A 49 -6.30 -15.57 -13.25
CA ARG A 49 -7.24 -16.16 -14.24
C ARG A 49 -6.79 -15.99 -15.70
N LYS A 50 -6.03 -14.94 -15.98
CA LYS A 50 -5.43 -14.67 -17.30
C LYS A 50 -4.04 -15.31 -17.46
N GLU A 51 -3.60 -16.10 -16.47
CA GLU A 51 -2.28 -16.75 -16.43
C GLU A 51 -1.09 -15.77 -16.58
N VAL A 52 -1.31 -14.48 -16.26
CA VAL A 52 -0.26 -13.45 -16.24
C VAL A 52 0.70 -13.68 -15.07
N ILE A 53 0.18 -14.22 -13.96
CA ILE A 53 0.93 -14.65 -12.79
C ILE A 53 0.52 -16.08 -12.42
N ASN A 54 1.40 -16.82 -11.78
CA ASN A 54 1.09 -18.16 -11.28
C ASN A 54 0.49 -18.11 -9.86
N ARG A 55 0.04 -19.27 -9.37
CA ARG A 55 -0.61 -19.40 -8.06
C ARG A 55 0.31 -19.01 -6.89
N ASP A 56 1.60 -19.32 -6.99
CA ASP A 56 2.58 -19.03 -5.92
C ASP A 56 2.87 -17.52 -5.83
N THR A 57 3.00 -16.85 -6.98
CA THR A 57 3.10 -15.38 -7.08
C THR A 57 1.83 -14.72 -6.55
N TRP A 58 0.65 -15.19 -6.97
CA TRP A 58 -0.62 -14.67 -6.48
C TRP A 58 -0.75 -14.81 -4.95
N HIS A 59 -0.35 -15.96 -4.41
CA HIS A 59 -0.38 -16.23 -2.97
C HIS A 59 0.53 -15.27 -2.20
N THR A 60 1.77 -15.10 -2.66
CA THR A 60 2.75 -14.17 -2.06
C THR A 60 2.25 -12.72 -2.11
N GLU A 61 1.67 -12.29 -3.22
CA GLU A 61 1.12 -10.93 -3.35
C GLU A 61 -0.09 -10.72 -2.44
N MET A 62 -0.98 -11.72 -2.31
CA MET A 62 -2.11 -11.67 -1.39
C MET A 62 -1.67 -11.60 0.08
N GLN A 63 -0.61 -12.33 0.46
CA GLN A 63 0.02 -12.16 1.78
C GLN A 63 0.63 -10.76 1.94
N GLY A 64 1.27 -10.23 0.89
CA GLY A 64 1.83 -8.88 0.85
C GLY A 64 0.79 -7.75 0.92
N LEU A 65 -0.49 -8.04 0.63
CA LEU A 65 -1.63 -7.17 0.87
C LEU A 65 -2.22 -7.32 2.29
N GLY A 66 -1.70 -8.24 3.10
CA GLY A 66 -2.12 -8.47 4.49
C GLY A 66 -3.29 -9.44 4.65
N TYR A 67 -3.64 -10.24 3.63
CA TYR A 67 -4.69 -11.24 3.78
C TYR A 67 -4.21 -12.43 4.63
N PRO A 68 -4.98 -12.85 5.66
CA PRO A 68 -4.74 -14.09 6.37
C PRO A 68 -4.75 -15.31 5.45
N GLU A 69 -3.85 -16.26 5.71
CA GLU A 69 -3.70 -17.51 4.95
C GLU A 69 -5.04 -18.22 4.66
N ARG A 70 -5.89 -18.34 5.69
CA ARG A 70 -7.23 -18.93 5.57
C ARG A 70 -8.09 -18.32 4.46
N TYR A 71 -8.02 -17.00 4.28
CA TYR A 71 -8.81 -16.30 3.27
C TYR A 71 -8.19 -16.45 1.89
N ILE A 72 -6.86 -16.51 1.83
CA ILE A 72 -6.15 -16.80 0.59
C ILE A 72 -6.53 -18.20 0.09
N SER A 73 -6.58 -19.21 0.97
CA SER A 73 -7.04 -20.55 0.61
C SER A 73 -8.45 -20.56 0.04
N TRP A 74 -9.40 -19.86 0.67
CA TRP A 74 -10.78 -19.75 0.14
C TRP A 74 -10.81 -19.09 -1.23
N TYR A 75 -10.06 -18.02 -1.44
CA TYR A 75 -10.01 -17.40 -2.77
C TYR A 75 -9.37 -18.31 -3.82
N ALA A 76 -8.35 -19.08 -3.43
CA ALA A 76 -7.68 -20.03 -4.29
C ALA A 76 -8.59 -21.20 -4.72
N GLU A 77 -9.57 -21.58 -3.90
CA GLU A 77 -10.60 -22.57 -4.24
C GLU A 77 -11.69 -22.02 -5.17
N THR A 78 -11.88 -20.69 -5.20
CA THR A 78 -12.89 -20.01 -6.05
C THR A 78 -12.37 -19.58 -7.43
N ILE A 79 -11.14 -19.96 -7.77
CA ILE A 79 -10.48 -19.62 -9.04
C ILE A 79 -10.83 -20.61 -10.13
#